data_AF-A0AAE0G006-F1
#
_entry.id   AF-A0AAE0G006-F1
#
_cell.length_a   1.000
_cell.length_b   1.000
_cell.length_c   1.000
_cell.angle_alpha   90.00
_cell.angle_beta   90.00
_cell.angle_gamma   90.00
#
_symmetry.space_group_name_H-M   'P 1'
#
loop_
_entity.id
_entity.type
_entity.pdbx_description
1 polymer ?
#
loop_
_entity_poly.entity_id
_entity_poly.type
_entity_poly.pdbx_seq_one_letter_code
_entity_poly.pdbx_strand_id
1 'polypeptide(L)'
;MCCSLKKSTNEESPTHGSSPQIAKPTPIREALGQQGIVLPRYVEGQYRIRCPQCEGGQNHEQSLAVAIKEGGKSAMWICHRGSCQWNGSEFFEAKSGGKAGGKGHGNSNSKVQYATEKGRRIAPTKPKPSFEPPGEKVLDFFAKRCISRETVERNGVQQESFYSSAHKRDMVAVAFPYRRE
;
A
#
# COMPACT_ATOMS: atom_id res chain seq x y z
N MET A 1 18.38 86.34 -12.38
CA MET A 1 19.55 86.83 -11.60
C MET A 1 19.80 85.86 -10.45
N CYS A 2 21.08 85.52 -10.23
CA CYS A 2 21.72 84.87 -9.06
C CYS A 2 21.31 83.42 -8.71
N CYS A 3 22.17 82.39 -8.82
CA CYS A 3 23.42 82.05 -8.09
C CYS A 3 23.23 81.80 -6.58
N SER A 4 23.37 80.53 -6.14
CA SER A 4 24.51 80.01 -5.32
C SER A 4 24.20 80.05 -3.80
N LEU A 5 24.58 79.15 -2.88
CA LEU A 5 25.54 78.03 -2.79
C LEU A 5 25.31 77.31 -1.41
N LYS A 6 25.35 75.96 -1.34
CA LYS A 6 25.94 75.01 -0.31
C LYS A 6 25.54 75.14 1.20
N LYS A 7 25.52 74.13 2.09
CA LYS A 7 26.13 72.77 2.21
C LYS A 7 25.55 72.01 3.45
N SER A 8 25.66 70.67 3.45
CA SER A 8 25.75 69.71 4.60
C SER A 8 24.49 69.51 5.46
N THR A 9 23.99 68.30 5.75
CA THR A 9 24.67 67.13 6.35
C THR A 9 24.04 65.79 5.94
N ASN A 10 24.88 64.75 5.95
CA ASN A 10 24.56 63.35 5.74
C ASN A 10 23.61 62.78 6.81
N GLU A 11 22.73 61.86 6.41
CA GLU A 11 22.48 60.64 7.18
C GLU A 11 22.06 59.52 6.22
N GLU A 12 22.99 58.59 5.98
CA GLU A 12 22.82 57.38 5.19
C GLU A 12 22.73 56.20 6.17
N SER A 13 21.59 55.50 6.11
CA SER A 13 21.33 54.05 6.33
C SER A 13 21.74 53.39 7.66
N PRO A 14 20.98 52.37 8.12
CA PRO A 14 21.35 51.04 7.64
C PRO A 14 20.18 50.14 7.27
N THR A 15 20.39 49.48 6.13
CA THR A 15 19.77 48.25 5.66
C THR A 15 19.78 47.15 6.72
N HIS A 16 18.61 46.65 7.09
CA HIS A 16 18.50 45.36 7.80
C HIS A 16 18.73 44.22 6.81
N GLY A 17 19.96 43.72 6.79
CA GLY A 17 20.30 42.43 6.18
C GLY A 17 19.56 41.31 6.91
N SER A 18 18.69 40.60 6.18
CA SER A 18 18.13 39.34 6.67
C SER A 18 18.99 38.19 6.16
N SER A 19 19.80 37.68 7.09
CA SER A 19 20.72 36.56 6.92
C SER A 19 19.97 35.27 6.52
N PRO A 20 20.54 34.39 5.68
CA PRO A 20 19.93 33.11 5.33
C PRO A 20 19.97 32.17 6.54
N GLN A 21 18.79 31.89 7.12
CA GLN A 21 18.68 30.96 8.24
C GLN A 21 18.93 29.53 7.74
N ILE A 22 19.96 28.89 8.29
CA ILE A 22 20.33 27.50 8.08
C ILE A 22 19.19 26.60 8.61
N ALA A 23 18.52 25.88 7.71
CA ALA A 23 17.32 25.10 8.01
C ALA A 23 17.63 23.96 9.00
N LYS A 24 16.99 24.01 10.17
CA LYS A 24 16.95 22.88 11.10
C LYS A 24 16.13 21.75 10.47
N PRO A 25 16.44 20.47 10.73
CA PRO A 25 15.59 19.37 10.29
C PRO A 25 14.21 19.51 10.94
N THR A 26 13.20 19.83 10.12
CA THR A 26 11.83 20.02 10.58
C THR A 26 11.31 18.69 11.12
N PRO A 27 10.82 18.61 12.37
CA PRO A 27 10.26 17.39 12.89
C PRO A 27 9.06 16.98 12.03
N ILE A 28 8.92 15.68 11.73
CA ILE A 28 7.86 15.10 10.88
C ILE A 28 6.46 15.64 11.18
N ARG A 29 6.17 15.93 12.46
CA ARG A 29 4.91 16.52 12.90
C ARG A 29 4.62 17.88 12.26
N GLU A 30 5.62 18.76 12.22
CA GLU A 30 5.47 20.11 11.69
C GLU A 30 5.32 20.08 10.17
N ALA A 31 6.11 19.25 9.49
CA ALA A 31 6.04 19.13 8.04
C ALA A 31 4.71 18.52 7.56
N LEU A 32 4.23 17.45 8.21
CA LEU A 32 2.87 16.93 7.95
C LEU A 32 1.78 17.95 8.31
N GLY A 33 1.99 18.74 9.38
CA GLY A 33 1.10 19.82 9.77
C GLY A 33 0.95 20.91 8.71
N GLN A 34 2.02 21.25 7.98
CA GLN A 34 1.96 22.18 6.84
C GLN A 34 1.06 21.66 5.71
N GLN A 35 0.94 20.33 5.56
CA GLN A 35 0.03 19.70 4.61
C GLN A 35 -1.40 19.53 5.17
N GLY A 36 -1.67 20.00 6.40
CA GLY A 36 -2.95 19.79 7.09
C GLY A 36 -3.16 18.35 7.56
N ILE A 37 -2.11 17.54 7.65
CA ILE A 37 -2.17 16.13 8.06
C ILE A 37 -1.89 16.05 9.56
N VAL A 38 -2.92 15.74 10.34
CA VAL A 38 -2.81 15.52 11.79
C VAL A 38 -3.04 14.05 12.11
N LEU A 39 -2.03 13.40 12.66
CA LEU A 39 -2.08 11.99 13.06
C LEU A 39 -2.27 11.84 14.58
N PRO A 40 -2.93 10.76 15.06
CA PRO A 40 -3.03 10.47 16.49
C PRO A 40 -1.66 10.22 17.14
N ARG A 41 -0.75 9.61 16.40
CA ARG A 41 0.63 9.30 16.80
C ARG A 41 1.53 9.46 15.57
N TYR A 42 2.74 9.96 15.76
CA TYR A 42 3.74 10.14 14.70
C TYR A 42 4.82 9.07 14.81
N VAL A 43 4.39 7.81 14.92
CA VAL A 43 5.28 6.64 14.93
C VAL A 43 5.19 5.93 13.59
N GLU A 44 6.19 5.11 13.26
CA GLU A 44 6.16 4.29 12.05
C GLU A 44 4.88 3.46 11.94
N GLY A 45 4.32 3.39 10.74
CA GLY A 45 3.09 2.66 10.49
C GLY A 45 2.19 3.32 9.46
N GLN A 46 0.97 2.77 9.35
CA GLN A 46 -0.06 3.24 8.44
C GLN A 46 -1.24 3.81 9.22
N TYR A 47 -1.70 4.96 8.78
CA TYR A 47 -2.80 5.69 9.39
C TYR A 47 -3.85 5.99 8.34
N ARG A 48 -5.11 5.87 8.74
CA ARG A 48 -6.25 6.36 7.97
C ARG A 48 -6.86 7.55 8.66
N ILE A 49 -6.91 8.67 7.96
CA ILE A 49 -7.52 9.91 8.45
C ILE A 49 -8.43 10.49 7.37
N ARG A 50 -9.22 11.50 7.76
CA ARG A 50 -10.00 12.28 6.81
C ARG A 50 -9.05 13.14 5.96
N CYS A 51 -9.25 13.14 4.66
CA CYS A 51 -8.45 13.97 3.76
C CYS A 51 -8.72 15.46 4.03
N PRO A 52 -7.70 16.32 4.23
CA PRO A 52 -7.90 17.75 4.42
C PRO A 52 -8.33 18.47 3.13
N GLN A 53 -8.09 17.89 1.94
CA GLN A 53 -8.47 18.50 0.67
C GLN A 53 -9.93 18.25 0.27
N CYS A 54 -10.49 17.07 0.59
CA CYS A 54 -11.86 16.73 0.21
C CYS A 54 -12.78 16.39 1.39
N GLU A 55 -12.25 16.44 2.61
CA GLU A 55 -12.96 16.14 3.86
C GLU A 55 -13.64 14.77 3.91
N GLY A 56 -13.21 13.82 3.07
CA GLY A 56 -13.87 12.51 2.92
C GLY A 56 -15.14 12.53 2.06
N GLY A 57 -15.37 13.62 1.32
CA GLY A 57 -16.57 13.84 0.52
C GLY A 57 -17.84 13.85 1.36
N GLN A 58 -18.97 13.52 0.74
CA GLN A 58 -20.29 13.51 1.40
C GLN A 58 -20.36 12.55 2.60
N ASN A 59 -19.63 11.43 2.54
CA ASN A 59 -19.64 10.41 3.59
C ASN A 59 -18.63 10.70 4.70
N HIS A 60 -17.84 11.76 4.57
CA HIS A 60 -16.85 12.16 5.57
C HIS A 60 -15.87 11.03 5.98
N GLU A 61 -15.59 10.14 5.03
CA GLU A 61 -14.83 8.91 5.25
C GLU A 61 -13.34 9.19 5.49
N GLN A 62 -12.66 8.24 6.14
CA GLN A 62 -11.21 8.27 6.32
C GLN A 62 -10.49 7.87 5.01
N SER A 63 -10.60 8.76 4.02
CA SER A 63 -10.15 8.57 2.64
C SER A 63 -8.65 8.73 2.44
N LEU A 64 -7.94 9.36 3.37
CA LEU A 64 -6.49 9.60 3.28
C LEU A 64 -5.72 8.49 3.99
N ALA A 65 -4.90 7.76 3.24
CA ALA A 65 -3.90 6.85 3.79
C ALA A 65 -2.58 7.61 3.94
N VAL A 66 -1.98 7.56 5.13
CA VAL A 66 -0.67 8.14 5.43
C VAL A 66 0.23 7.03 5.95
N ALA A 67 1.43 6.86 5.38
CA ALA A 67 2.42 5.89 5.79
C ALA A 67 3.69 6.60 6.25
N ILE A 68 4.10 6.35 7.48
CA ILE A 68 5.38 6.82 8.06
C ILE A 68 6.37 5.65 8.02
N LYS A 69 7.57 5.89 7.48
CA LYS A 69 8.63 4.89 7.32
C LYS A 69 9.95 5.37 7.93
N GLU A 70 10.89 4.44 8.09
CA GLU A 70 12.29 4.69 8.44
C GLU A 70 12.45 5.49 9.75
N GLY A 71 11.85 5.06 10.84
CA GLY A 71 11.96 5.77 12.13
C GLY A 71 11.22 7.11 12.20
N GLY A 72 10.37 7.44 11.22
CA GLY A 72 9.78 8.78 11.11
C GLY A 72 10.58 9.74 10.23
N LYS A 73 11.49 9.23 9.41
CA LYS A 73 12.31 10.03 8.47
C LYS A 73 11.62 10.31 7.15
N SER A 74 10.61 9.53 6.79
CA SER A 74 9.84 9.75 5.56
C SER A 74 8.36 9.48 5.79
N ALA A 75 7.52 10.24 5.08
CA ALA A 75 6.07 10.04 5.07
C ALA A 75 5.54 10.08 3.64
N MET A 76 4.52 9.29 3.38
CA MET A 76 3.83 9.22 2.10
C MET A 76 2.33 9.28 2.36
N TRP A 77 1.57 9.98 1.52
CA TRP A 77 0.12 10.01 1.64
C TRP A 77 -0.58 9.93 0.28
N ILE A 78 -1.77 9.34 0.29
CA ILE A 78 -2.66 9.23 -0.87
C ILE A 78 -4.11 9.25 -0.42
N CYS A 79 -4.91 10.10 -1.03
CA CYS A 79 -6.35 10.10 -0.93
C CYS A 79 -6.91 9.07 -1.93
N HIS A 80 -7.63 8.08 -1.43
CA HIS A 80 -8.22 7.02 -2.25
C HIS A 80 -9.47 7.46 -3.01
N ARG A 81 -9.97 8.68 -2.75
CA ARG A 81 -11.15 9.19 -3.43
C ARG A 81 -10.79 9.60 -4.85
N GLY A 82 -11.37 8.92 -5.84
CA GLY A 82 -11.13 9.20 -7.26
C GLY A 82 -11.43 10.64 -7.69
N SER A 83 -12.26 11.37 -6.96
CA SER A 83 -12.55 12.79 -7.21
C SER A 83 -11.51 13.76 -6.64
N CYS A 84 -10.67 13.31 -5.70
CA CYS A 84 -9.70 14.17 -5.01
C CYS A 84 -8.28 13.90 -5.51
N GLN A 85 -7.89 12.61 -5.58
CA GLN A 85 -6.57 12.16 -6.07
C GLN A 85 -5.35 12.82 -5.40
N TRP A 86 -5.54 13.54 -4.30
CA TRP A 86 -4.47 14.22 -3.60
C TRP A 86 -3.47 13.22 -3.02
N ASN A 87 -2.19 13.39 -3.33
CA ASN A 87 -1.12 12.49 -2.90
C ASN A 87 0.19 13.28 -2.76
N GLY A 88 1.14 12.70 -2.04
CA GLY A 88 2.46 13.29 -1.83
C GLY A 88 3.38 12.41 -1.01
N SER A 89 4.63 12.83 -0.92
CA SER A 89 5.62 12.22 -0.04
C SER A 89 6.64 13.26 0.38
N GLU A 90 7.17 13.11 1.57
CA GLU A 90 8.18 14.01 2.12
C GLU A 90 9.24 13.23 2.88
N PHE A 91 10.49 13.68 2.74
CA PHE A 91 11.65 13.16 3.46
C PHE A 91 12.14 14.25 4.42
N PHE A 92 12.27 13.91 5.70
CA PHE A 92 12.55 14.83 6.79
C PHE A 92 14.01 14.80 7.27
N GLU A 93 14.86 13.97 6.66
CA GLU A 93 16.32 14.04 6.87
C GLU A 93 16.94 15.15 6.02
N ALA A 94 17.75 16.00 6.67
CA ALA A 94 18.56 17.02 6.01
C ALA A 94 19.62 16.35 5.14
N LYS A 95 19.35 16.17 3.84
CA LYS A 95 20.43 15.97 2.88
C LYS A 95 21.18 17.29 2.72
N SER A 96 22.35 17.38 3.34
CA SER A 96 23.37 18.34 2.95
C SER A 96 23.73 18.13 1.48
N GLY A 97 23.32 19.07 0.63
CA GLY A 97 23.85 19.25 -0.73
C GLY A 97 23.23 18.37 -1.82
N GLY A 98 22.33 18.94 -2.62
CA GLY A 98 21.85 18.33 -3.86
C GLY A 98 20.67 19.08 -4.48
N LYS A 99 21.00 20.12 -5.27
CA LYS A 99 20.20 20.95 -6.19
C LYS A 99 18.71 20.59 -6.43
N ALA A 100 17.91 21.67 -6.48
CA ALA A 100 16.58 21.76 -7.05
C ALA A 100 16.44 21.12 -8.45
N GLY A 101 15.26 20.56 -8.72
CA GLY A 101 14.81 20.24 -10.07
C GLY A 101 14.18 18.86 -10.19
N GLY A 102 12.85 18.79 -10.16
CA GLY A 102 12.14 17.54 -10.37
C GLY A 102 10.63 17.68 -10.43
N LYS A 103 10.10 18.44 -11.40
CA LYS A 103 8.74 18.20 -11.90
C LYS A 103 8.75 16.82 -12.59
N GLY A 104 8.58 15.76 -11.81
CA GLY A 104 8.46 14.40 -12.32
C GLY A 104 7.00 14.02 -12.48
N HIS A 105 6.44 14.22 -13.68
CA HIS A 105 5.29 13.44 -14.14
C HIS A 105 5.78 11.99 -14.34
N GLY A 106 5.84 11.24 -13.24
CA GLY A 106 6.19 9.83 -13.24
C GLY A 106 4.93 9.00 -13.04
N ASN A 107 4.26 8.65 -14.14
CA ASN A 107 3.38 7.49 -14.17
C ASN A 107 4.23 6.23 -14.02
N SER A 108 4.78 6.02 -12.84
CA SER A 108 5.40 4.78 -12.44
C SER A 108 4.35 4.05 -11.63
N ASN A 109 3.77 3.03 -12.24
CA ASN A 109 3.11 1.92 -11.56
C ASN A 109 4.15 1.14 -10.72
N SER A 110 4.98 1.85 -9.93
CA SER A 110 5.77 1.25 -8.88
C SER A 110 4.76 0.85 -7.82
N LYS A 111 4.38 -0.42 -7.89
CA LYS A 111 3.69 -1.14 -6.85
C LYS A 111 4.52 -0.95 -5.58
N VAL A 112 4.26 0.14 -4.85
CA VAL A 112 4.70 0.34 -3.48
C VAL A 112 4.13 -0.88 -2.77
N GLN A 113 5.00 -1.87 -2.54
CA GLN A 113 4.64 -3.02 -1.75
C GLN A 113 4.46 -2.45 -0.34
N TYR A 114 3.22 -2.13 -0.03
CA TYR A 114 2.79 -1.98 1.35
C TYR A 114 3.09 -3.32 2.01
N ALA A 115 4.25 -3.43 2.65
CA ALA A 115 4.45 -4.36 3.73
C ALA A 115 3.56 -3.87 4.88
N THR A 116 2.25 -4.02 4.70
CA THR A 116 1.39 -4.23 5.85
C THR A 116 1.99 -5.46 6.50
N GLU A 117 2.45 -5.32 7.74
CA GLU A 117 2.63 -6.46 8.64
C GLU A 117 1.24 -7.03 8.94
N LYS A 118 0.59 -7.55 7.89
CA LYS A 118 -0.50 -8.49 7.99
C LYS A 118 0.17 -9.66 8.66
N GLY A 119 -0.06 -9.79 9.97
CA GLY A 119 0.43 -10.89 10.79
C GLY A 119 0.48 -12.13 9.92
N ARG A 120 1.70 -12.61 9.67
CA ARG A 120 2.06 -13.53 8.58
C ARG A 120 0.94 -14.55 8.48
N ARG A 121 0.02 -14.38 7.51
CA ARG A 121 -1.05 -15.35 7.32
C ARG A 121 -0.31 -16.63 7.03
N ILE A 122 -0.35 -17.57 7.96
CA ILE A 122 0.24 -18.88 7.78
C ILE A 122 -0.32 -19.34 6.44
N ALA A 123 0.56 -19.50 5.45
CA ALA A 123 0.13 -19.94 4.15
C ALA A 123 -0.62 -21.25 4.40
N PRO A 124 -1.88 -21.38 3.97
CA PRO A 124 -2.67 -22.55 4.28
C PRO A 124 -1.86 -23.77 3.86
N THR A 125 -1.64 -24.69 4.80
CA THR A 125 -0.96 -25.94 4.52
C THR A 125 -1.74 -26.62 3.41
N LYS A 126 -1.09 -26.77 2.25
CA LYS A 126 -1.72 -27.50 1.14
C LYS A 126 -1.88 -28.95 1.60
N PRO A 127 -3.10 -29.50 1.60
CA PRO A 127 -3.26 -30.91 1.88
C PRO A 127 -2.44 -31.70 0.86
N LYS A 128 -1.77 -32.76 1.33
CA LYS A 128 -1.10 -33.75 0.47
C LYS A 128 -2.02 -34.97 0.44
N PRO A 129 -3.01 -35.00 -0.46
CA PRO A 129 -3.94 -36.13 -0.54
C PRO A 129 -3.20 -37.38 -0.99
N SER A 130 -3.64 -38.54 -0.48
CA SER A 130 -3.15 -39.85 -0.92
C SER A 130 -4.17 -40.45 -1.87
N PHE A 131 -3.96 -40.28 -3.17
CA PHE A 131 -4.91 -40.71 -4.17
C PHE A 131 -4.79 -42.19 -4.51
N GLU A 132 -5.95 -42.82 -4.70
CA GLU A 132 -6.10 -44.19 -5.18
C GLU A 132 -6.80 -44.19 -6.56
N PRO A 133 -6.61 -45.25 -7.38
CA PRO A 133 -7.39 -45.44 -8.59
C PRO A 133 -8.90 -45.48 -8.30
N PRO A 134 -9.75 -45.00 -9.22
CA PRO A 134 -11.20 -44.99 -9.03
C PRO A 134 -11.75 -46.42 -8.92
N GLY A 135 -12.41 -46.73 -7.81
CA GLY A 135 -13.08 -48.01 -7.58
C GLY A 135 -14.43 -48.09 -8.28
N GLU A 136 -15.08 -49.26 -8.20
CA GLU A 136 -16.36 -49.53 -8.88
C GLU A 136 -17.45 -48.50 -8.57
N LYS A 137 -17.57 -48.05 -7.31
CA LYS A 137 -18.57 -47.03 -6.93
C LYS A 137 -18.39 -45.70 -7.67
N VAL A 138 -17.14 -45.32 -7.93
CA VAL A 138 -16.82 -44.09 -8.68
C VAL A 138 -17.06 -44.31 -10.17
N LEU A 139 -16.69 -45.47 -10.70
CA LEU A 139 -16.97 -45.83 -12.09
C LEU A 139 -18.48 -45.87 -12.38
N ASP A 140 -19.28 -46.45 -11.50
CA ASP A 140 -20.74 -46.47 -11.60
C ASP A 140 -21.35 -45.07 -11.57
N PHE A 141 -20.79 -44.18 -10.74
CA PHE A 141 -21.21 -42.78 -10.69
C PHE A 141 -21.01 -42.06 -12.04
N PHE A 142 -19.91 -42.36 -12.74
CA PHE A 142 -19.62 -41.83 -14.08
C PHE A 142 -20.43 -42.53 -15.18
N ALA A 143 -20.62 -43.85 -15.09
CA ALA A 143 -21.42 -44.62 -16.03
C ALA A 143 -22.88 -44.13 -16.08
N LYS A 144 -23.47 -43.81 -14.91
CA LYS A 144 -24.80 -43.17 -14.80
C LYS A 144 -24.92 -41.81 -15.51
N ARG A 145 -23.79 -41.19 -15.84
CA ARG A 145 -23.69 -39.91 -16.57
C ARG A 145 -23.16 -40.12 -17.99
N CYS A 146 -23.19 -41.35 -18.49
CA CYS A 146 -22.71 -41.74 -19.81
C CYS A 146 -21.21 -41.45 -20.03
N ILE A 147 -20.40 -41.53 -18.97
CA ILE A 147 -18.95 -41.39 -19.03
C ILE A 147 -18.32 -42.78 -18.88
N SER A 148 -17.58 -43.21 -19.91
CA SER A 148 -16.95 -44.54 -19.93
C SER A 148 -15.75 -44.63 -18.99
N ARG A 149 -15.43 -45.84 -18.51
CA ARG A 149 -14.21 -46.12 -17.72
C ARG A 149 -12.96 -45.58 -18.40
N GLU A 150 -12.82 -45.83 -19.70
CA GLU A 150 -11.69 -45.34 -20.51
C GLU A 150 -11.58 -43.81 -20.46
N THR A 151 -12.70 -43.09 -20.49
CA THR A 151 -12.70 -41.62 -20.37
C THR A 151 -12.25 -41.16 -18.98
N VAL A 152 -12.67 -41.85 -17.92
CA VAL A 152 -12.27 -41.56 -16.54
C VAL A 152 -10.75 -41.75 -16.35
N GLU A 153 -10.22 -42.86 -16.86
CA GLU A 153 -8.79 -43.20 -16.78
C GLU A 153 -7.93 -42.23 -17.61
N ARG A 154 -8.35 -41.91 -18.84
CA ARG A 154 -7.64 -40.95 -19.72
C ARG A 154 -7.51 -39.57 -19.10
N ASN A 155 -8.54 -39.11 -18.38
CA ASN A 155 -8.52 -37.82 -17.69
C ASN A 155 -7.83 -37.87 -16.31
N GLY A 156 -7.32 -39.04 -15.90
CA GLY A 156 -6.60 -39.21 -14.66
C GLY A 156 -7.43 -38.94 -13.41
N VAL A 157 -8.75 -39.20 -13.47
CA VAL A 157 -9.63 -39.08 -12.29
C VAL A 157 -9.21 -40.11 -11.24
N GLN A 158 -9.16 -39.69 -9.99
CA GLN A 158 -8.76 -40.52 -8.85
C GLN A 158 -9.82 -40.48 -7.75
N GLN A 159 -9.60 -41.23 -6.67
CA GLN A 159 -10.43 -41.15 -5.47
C GLN A 159 -9.57 -41.04 -4.21
N GLU A 160 -10.19 -40.63 -3.12
CA GLU A 160 -9.59 -40.63 -1.79
C GLU A 160 -10.65 -41.07 -0.76
N SER A 161 -10.26 -41.94 0.18
CA SER A 161 -11.09 -42.27 1.33
C SER A 161 -10.79 -41.30 2.47
N PHE A 162 -11.85 -40.76 3.08
CA PHE A 162 -11.71 -39.84 4.21
C PHE A 162 -12.83 -40.07 5.22
N TYR A 163 -12.49 -39.88 6.49
CA TYR A 163 -13.48 -39.95 7.56
C TYR A 163 -14.34 -38.69 7.58
N SER A 164 -15.65 -38.84 7.42
CA SER A 164 -16.61 -37.74 7.55
C SER A 164 -17.18 -37.71 8.96
N SER A 165 -16.84 -36.70 9.75
CA SER A 165 -17.38 -36.51 11.11
C SER A 165 -18.91 -36.34 11.11
N ALA A 166 -19.47 -35.69 10.09
CA ALA A 166 -20.91 -35.49 9.93
C ALA A 166 -21.66 -36.83 9.75
N HIS A 167 -21.05 -37.79 9.05
CA HIS A 167 -21.67 -39.09 8.77
C HIS A 167 -21.14 -40.23 9.66
N LYS A 168 -20.19 -39.91 10.56
CA LYS A 168 -19.50 -40.84 11.47
C LYS A 168 -18.95 -42.09 10.79
N ARG A 169 -18.50 -41.98 9.54
CA ARG A 169 -18.00 -43.09 8.73
C ARG A 169 -17.05 -42.61 7.65
N ASP A 170 -16.31 -43.55 7.08
CA ASP A 170 -15.49 -43.30 5.90
C ASP A 170 -16.35 -43.08 4.65
N MET A 171 -15.97 -42.09 3.88
CA MET A 171 -16.58 -41.69 2.64
C MET A 171 -15.53 -41.66 1.53
N VAL A 172 -15.99 -41.86 0.30
CA VAL A 172 -15.15 -41.77 -0.89
C VAL A 172 -15.38 -40.41 -1.53
N ALA A 173 -14.32 -39.63 -1.69
CA ALA A 173 -14.29 -38.43 -2.50
C ALA A 173 -13.78 -38.75 -3.91
N VAL A 174 -14.37 -38.13 -4.92
CA VAL A 174 -13.84 -38.15 -6.29
C VAL A 174 -12.86 -36.98 -6.43
N ALA A 175 -11.66 -37.27 -6.91
CA ALA A 175 -10.59 -36.30 -7.09
C ALA A 175 -10.30 -36.05 -8.58
N PHE A 176 -10.09 -34.78 -8.93
CA PHE A 176 -9.70 -34.33 -10.27
C PHE A 176 -8.31 -33.67 -10.19
N PRO A 177 -7.21 -34.43 -10.35
CA PRO A 177 -5.86 -33.89 -10.23
C PRO A 177 -5.53 -32.93 -11.37
N TYR A 178 -5.19 -31.69 -11.03
CA TYR A 178 -4.66 -30.72 -11.99
C TYR A 178 -3.15 -30.85 -12.11
N ARG A 179 -2.66 -31.07 -13.33
CA ARG A 179 -1.22 -31.12 -13.63
C ARG A 179 -0.78 -29.76 -14.20
N ARG A 180 0.43 -29.33 -13.84
CA ARG A 180 1.11 -28.25 -14.56
C ARG A 180 2.10 -28.91 -15.49
N GLU A 181 2.03 -28.56 -16.76
CA GLU A 181 3.08 -28.83 -17.75
C GLU A 181 4.29 -27.91 -17.52
#